data_AF-A0A482V3D1-F1
#
_entry.id   AF-A0A482V3D1-F1
#
_cell.length_a   1.000
_cell.length_b   1.000
_cell.length_c   1.000
_cell.angle_alpha   90.00
_cell.angle_beta   90.00
_cell.angle_gamma   90.00
#
_symmetry.space_group_name_H-M   'P 1'
#
loop_
_entity.id
_entity.type
_entity.pdbx_description
1 polymer ?
#
loop_
_entity_poly.entity_id
_entity_poly.type
_entity_poly.pdbx_seq_one_letter_code
_entity_poly.pdbx_strand_id
1 'polypeptide(L)' 'MLVVGSNMGVQLMTREHISIAVALGIPLCVCVTKVDICPPDILKTTRTALAKVDCVMYGDMMNV' A
#
# COMPACT_ATOMS: atom_id res chain seq x y z
N MET A 1 -10.27 1.01 -3.79
CA MET A 1 -9.25 -0.07 -3.78
C MET A 1 -8.05 0.43 -4.58
N LEU A 2 -6.88 0.50 -3.96
CA LEU A 2 -5.63 0.98 -4.56
C LEU A 2 -4.67 -0.19 -4.68
N VAL A 3 -4.19 -0.48 -5.89
CA VAL A 3 -3.31 -1.61 -6.14
C VAL A 3 -1.87 -1.12 -6.25
N VAL A 4 -0.95 -1.75 -5.51
CA VAL A 4 0.48 -1.41 -5.49
C VAL A 4 1.30 -2.66 -5.79
N GLY A 5 2.32 -2.55 -6.64
CA GLY A 5 3.25 -3.65 -6.90
C GLY A 5 4.31 -3.75 -5.79
N SER A 6 4.55 -4.93 -5.23
CA SER A 6 5.50 -5.12 -4.12
C SER A 6 6.95 -4.74 -4.45
N ASN A 7 7.35 -4.77 -5.73
CA ASN A 7 8.71 -4.42 -6.17
C ASN A 7 8.91 -2.91 -6.33
N MET A 8 7.82 -2.17 -6.57
CA MET A 8 7.91 -0.76 -6.98
C MET A 8 7.81 0.22 -5.80
N GLY A 9 7.42 -0.27 -4.62
CA GLY A 9 7.24 0.58 -3.45
C GLY A 9 6.07 1.57 -3.59
N VAL A 10 6.10 2.62 -2.76
CA VAL A 10 5.12 3.71 -2.80
C VAL A 10 5.54 4.74 -3.85
N GLN A 11 4.82 4.79 -4.97
CA GLN A 11 5.05 5.77 -6.02
C GLN A 11 4.36 7.11 -5.75
N LEU A 12 4.71 8.14 -6.52
CA LEU A 12 4.08 9.47 -6.44
C LEU A 12 2.56 9.39 -6.66
N MET A 13 2.12 8.67 -7.71
CA MET A 13 0.70 8.48 -8.03
C MET A 13 -0.07 7.81 -6.87
N THR A 14 0.57 6.87 -6.18
CA THR A 14 -0.01 6.21 -4.99
C THR A 14 -0.28 7.24 -3.88
N ARG A 15 0.65 8.17 -3.65
CA ARG A 15 0.47 9.25 -2.66
C ARG A 15 -0.59 10.26 -3.07
N GLU A 16 -0.64 10.63 -4.35
CA GLU A 16 -1.68 11.54 -4.86
C GLU A 16 -3.07 10.92 -4.72
N HIS A 17 -3.25 9.65 -5.09
CA HIS A 17 -4.53 8.95 -4.94
C HIS A 17 -4.97 8.83 -3.47
N ILE A 18 -4.04 8.53 -2.56
CA ILE A 18 -4.32 8.49 -1.11
C ILE A 18 -4.71 9.90 -0.63
N SER A 19 -3.98 10.93 -1.04
CA SER A 19 -4.24 12.31 -0.63
C SER A 19 -5.62 12.79 -1.07
N ILE A 20 -6.04 12.46 -2.30
CA ILE A 20 -7.36 12.78 -2.83
C ILE A 20 -8.46 12.06 -2.03
N ALA A 21 -8.29 10.76 -1.76
CA ALA A 21 -9.30 10.01 -1.04
C ALA A 21 -9.43 10.44 0.43
N VAL A 22 -8.31 10.78 1.09
CA VAL A 22 -8.31 11.36 2.44
C VAL A 22 -8.99 12.72 2.45
N ALA A 23 -8.72 13.57 1.45
CA ALA A 23 -9.41 14.86 1.31
C ALA A 23 -10.92 14.71 1.10
N LEU A 24 -11.36 13.63 0.45
CA LEU A 24 -12.77 13.30 0.23
C LEU A 24 -13.40 12.49 1.39
N GLY A 25 -12.63 12.09 2.40
CA GLY A 25 -13.12 11.26 3.51
C GLY A 25 -13.58 9.85 3.09
N ILE A 26 -13.08 9.33 1.97
CA ILE A 26 -13.47 8.01 1.45
C ILE A 26 -12.52 6.94 2.01
N PRO A 27 -13.03 5.87 2.62
CA PRO A 27 -12.18 4.77 3.08
C PRO A 27 -11.52 4.06 1.88
N LEU A 28 -10.21 3.87 1.97
CA LEU A 28 -9.41 3.15 0.97
C LEU A 28 -8.91 1.83 1.53
N CYS A 29 -8.79 0.84 0.64
CA CYS A 29 -8.09 -0.41 0.89
C CYS A 29 -6.91 -0.49 -0.08
N VAL A 30 -5.71 -0.78 0.43
CA VAL A 30 -4.49 -0.92 -0.35
C VAL A 30 -4.15 -2.41 -0.51
N CYS A 31 -4.07 -2.88 -1.75
CA CYS A 31 -3.74 -4.25 -2.08
C CYS A 31 -2.36 -4.33 -2.71
N VAL A 32 -1.46 -5.09 -2.09
CA VAL A 32 -0.12 -5.35 -2.62
C VAL A 32 -0.18 -6.56 -3.56
N THR A 33 0.29 -6.40 -4.79
CA THR A 33 0.30 -7.43 -5.84
C THR A 33 1.73 -7.74 -6.27
N LYS A 34 1.92 -8.84 -7.02
CA LYS A 34 3.23 -9.30 -7.50
C LYS A 34 4.20 -9.73 -6.38
N VAL A 35 3.65 -10.21 -5.26
CA VAL A 35 4.41 -10.70 -4.09
C VAL A 35 5.23 -11.95 -4.39
N ASP A 36 4.86 -12.67 -5.44
CA ASP A 36 5.53 -13.87 -5.97
C ASP A 36 6.90 -13.58 -6.59
N ILE A 37 7.07 -12.41 -7.24
CA ILE A 37 8.31 -12.07 -7.96
C ILE A 37 9.28 -11.25 -7.09
N CYS A 38 8.83 -10.77 -5.93
CA CYS A 38 9.59 -9.79 -5.16
C CYS A 38 10.54 -10.43 -4.14
N PRO A 39 11.80 -9.97 -4.06
CA PRO A 39 12.69 -10.33 -2.97
C PRO A 39 12.11 -9.95 -1.59
N PRO A 40 12.33 -10.77 -0.54
CA PRO A 40 11.71 -10.58 0.77
C PRO A 40 12.13 -9.27 1.46
N ASP A 41 13.34 -8.77 1.20
CA ASP A 41 13.85 -7.52 1.80
C ASP A 41 13.13 -6.28 1.24
N ILE A 42 12.84 -6.29 -0.06
CA ILE A 42 12.11 -5.21 -0.74
C ILE A 42 10.65 -5.22 -0.27
N LEU A 43 10.04 -6.41 -0.17
CA LEU A 43 8.69 -6.61 0.35
C LEU A 43 8.51 -6.02 1.76
N LYS A 44 9.44 -6.30 2.68
CA LYS A 44 9.43 -5.74 4.05
C LYS A 44 9.51 -4.22 4.04
N THR A 45 10.38 -3.66 3.20
CA THR A 45 10.54 -2.20 3.07
C THR A 45 9.26 -1.55 2.54
N THR A 46 8.66 -2.11 1.49
CA THR A 46 7.40 -1.62 0.90
C THR A 46 6.24 -1.71 1.90
N ARG A 47 6.12 -2.82 2.64
CA ARG A 47 5.09 -2.96 3.70
C ARG A 47 5.26 -1.94 4.81
N THR A 48 6.50 -1.69 5.24
CA THR A 48 6.81 -0.68 6.26
C THR A 48 6.52 0.74 5.76
N ALA A 49 6.79 1.02 4.49
CA ALA A 49 6.50 2.31 3.88
C ALA A 49 4.98 2.56 3.77
N LEU A 50 4.20 1.56 3.34
CA LEU A 50 2.74 1.64 3.28
C LEU A 50 2.12 1.81 4.67
N ALA A 51 2.59 1.04 5.67
CA ALA A 51 2.12 1.17 7.05
C ALA A 51 2.36 2.56 7.67
N LYS A 52 3.39 3.29 7.20
CA LYS A 52 3.64 4.67 7.64
C LYS A 52 2.72 5.70 6.97
N VAL A 53 2.26 5.43 5.76
CA VAL A 53 1.36 6.32 5.00
C VAL A 53 -0.09 6.11 5.44
N ASP A 54 -0.48 4.85 5.69
CA ASP A 54 -1.85 4.43 5.95
C ASP A 54 -2.14 4.23 7.45
N CYS A 55 -1.83 5.23 8.30
CA CYS A 55 -2.34 5.24 9.67
C CYS A 55 -3.84 5.60 9.71
N VAL A 56 -4.66 4.87 8.94
CA VAL A 56 -6.13 4.80 9.05
C VAL A 56 -6.57 3.35 8.77
N MET A 57 -6.91 2.67 9.86
CA MET A 57 -7.70 1.45 10.04
C MET A 57 -8.36 0.82 8.79
N TYR A 58 -7.90 -0.36 8.37
CA TYR A 58 -8.66 -1.64 8.41
C TYR A 58 -7.77 -2.77 7.86
N GLY A 59 -7.23 -3.58 8.78
CA GLY A 59 -7.00 -5.00 8.55
C GLY A 59 -5.71 -5.39 7.84
N ASP A 60 -4.82 -6.00 8.62
CA ASP A 60 -3.94 -7.11 8.25
C ASP A 60 -4.66 -8.25 7.49
N MET A 61 -5.15 -8.00 6.28
CA MET A 61 -5.77 -9.03 5.45
C MET A 61 -4.98 -9.18 4.16
N MET A 62 -3.82 -9.82 4.30
CA MET A 62 -3.35 -10.92 3.44
C MET A 62 -1.93 -11.30 3.89
N ASN A 63 -1.86 -11.96 5.05
CA ASN A 63 -0.85 -12.97 5.33
C ASN A 63 -1.55 -14.33 5.18
N VAL A 64 -1.88 -14.67 3.94
CA VAL A 64 -2.19 -16.03 3.46
C VAL A 64 -1.35 -16.24 2.22
#